data_AF-A0A9E2N0J1-F1
#
_entry.id   AF-A0A9E2N0J1-F1
#
_cell.length_a   1.000
_cell.length_b   1.000
_cell.length_c   1.000
_cell.angle_alpha   90.00
_cell.angle_beta   90.00
_cell.angle_gamma   90.00
#
_symmetry.space_group_name_H-M   'P 1'
#
loop_
_entity.id
_entity.type
_entity.pdbx_description
1 polymer ?
#
loop_
_entity_poly.entity_id
_entity_poly.type
_entity_poly.pdbx_seq_one_letter_code
_entity_poly.pdbx_strand_id
1 'polypeptide(L)'
;MKQLRAAIFIVLAGILLAGCATTPPPVEKVEQKVAVTAPLPPPVVKAPPAKPSFEDRDLFSAGLSLLTRAEGPEQAEARSIFVSLLQRYPQSPWRPAAETLIRLIDEGQALREAYRREQLLSEQGRAERAMILQENERVKRTVRELTEKLQAEKAILSQENEQLRKDIKRLRELEIEIEKRDRMLR
;
A
#
# COMPACT_ATOMS: atom_id res chain seq x y z
N MET A 1 -6.72 0.33 -22.30
CA MET A 1 -7.43 -0.34 -21.18
C MET A 1 -7.93 -1.75 -21.52
N LYS A 2 -8.69 -1.95 -22.62
CA LYS A 2 -9.22 -3.29 -22.99
C LYS A 2 -8.12 -4.30 -23.40
N GLN A 3 -7.12 -3.83 -24.16
CA GLN A 3 -5.96 -4.61 -24.62
C GLN A 3 -5.09 -5.11 -23.45
N LEU A 4 -4.91 -4.28 -22.40
CA LEU A 4 -4.10 -4.62 -21.23
C LEU A 4 -4.78 -5.71 -20.37
N ARG A 5 -6.11 -5.66 -20.26
CA ARG A 5 -6.90 -6.67 -19.54
C ARG A 5 -6.86 -8.02 -20.25
N ALA A 6 -6.90 -8.04 -21.58
CA ALA A 6 -6.77 -9.26 -22.37
C ALA A 6 -5.38 -9.90 -22.20
N ALA A 7 -4.31 -9.09 -22.22
CA ALA A 7 -2.95 -9.58 -22.02
C ALA A 7 -2.74 -10.20 -20.62
N ILE A 8 -3.28 -9.57 -19.58
CA ILE A 8 -3.21 -10.09 -18.21
C ILE A 8 -3.97 -11.43 -18.09
N PHE A 9 -5.13 -11.54 -18.73
CA PHE A 9 -5.92 -12.78 -18.71
C PHE A 9 -5.22 -13.94 -19.42
N ILE A 10 -4.54 -13.67 -20.54
CA ILE A 10 -3.80 -14.68 -21.30
C ILE A 10 -2.60 -15.19 -20.51
N VAL A 11 -1.87 -14.31 -19.82
CA VAL A 11 -0.73 -14.70 -18.98
C VAL A 11 -1.19 -15.53 -17.77
N LEU A 12 -2.29 -15.14 -17.12
CA LEU A 12 -2.87 -15.89 -15.99
C LEU A 12 -3.38 -17.27 -16.42
N ALA A 13 -4.00 -17.39 -17.59
CA ALA A 13 -4.45 -18.67 -18.14
C ALA A 13 -3.29 -19.60 -18.50
N GLY A 14 -2.16 -19.05 -19.00
CA GLY A 14 -0.96 -19.84 -19.32
C GLY A 14 -0.29 -20.44 -18.08
N ILE A 15 -0.28 -19.73 -16.95
CA ILE A 15 0.33 -20.22 -15.69
C ILE A 15 -0.51 -21.33 -15.07
N LEU A 16 -1.84 -21.26 -15.17
CA LEU A 16 -2.76 -22.28 -14.64
C LEU A 16 -2.73 -23.59 -15.44
N LEU A 17 -2.40 -23.54 -16.74
CA LEU A 17 -2.35 -24.72 -17.61
C LEU A 17 -1.02 -25.50 -17.53
N ALA A 18 0.04 -24.91 -16.95
CA ALA A 18 1.35 -25.56 -16.79
C ALA A 18 1.54 -26.29 -15.44
N GLY A 19 0.55 -26.23 -14.54
CA GLY A 19 0.67 -26.71 -13.15
C GLY A 19 0.24 -28.16 -12.87
N CYS A 20 -0.24 -28.91 -13.86
CA CYS A 20 -0.83 -30.24 -13.64
C CYS A 20 -0.11 -31.35 -14.41
N ALA A 21 1.15 -31.65 -14.06
CA ALA A 21 1.77 -32.94 -14.37
C ALA A 21 2.97 -33.21 -13.45
N THR A 22 2.71 -33.67 -12.23
CA THR A 22 3.73 -34.36 -11.44
C THR A 22 3.07 -35.58 -10.80
N THR A 23 3.01 -36.66 -11.58
CA THR A 23 2.76 -38.01 -11.08
C THR A 23 4.05 -38.55 -10.48
N PRO A 24 4.11 -38.89 -9.18
CA PRO A 24 5.25 -39.63 -8.65
C PRO A 24 5.19 -41.09 -9.13
N PRO A 25 6.34 -41.70 -9.49
CA PRO A 25 6.39 -43.11 -9.89
C PRO A 25 6.18 -44.06 -8.70
N PRO A 26 5.73 -45.30 -8.96
CA PRO A 26 5.47 -46.30 -7.94
C PRO A 26 6.79 -46.83 -7.34
N VAL A 27 6.87 -46.84 -6.01
CA VAL A 27 7.99 -47.44 -5.27
C VAL A 27 7.87 -48.96 -5.34
N GLU A 28 8.78 -49.59 -6.08
CA GLU A 28 9.01 -51.03 -6.04
C GLU A 28 9.45 -51.45 -4.63
N LYS A 29 8.72 -52.39 -4.05
CA LYS A 29 9.15 -53.15 -2.87
C LYS A 29 10.31 -54.04 -3.29
N VAL A 30 11.53 -53.69 -2.89
CA VAL A 30 12.63 -54.65 -2.82
C VAL A 30 12.75 -55.10 -1.38
N GLU A 31 12.34 -56.34 -1.15
CA GLU A 31 12.68 -57.10 0.05
C GLU A 31 14.21 -57.25 0.12
N GLN A 32 14.83 -56.72 1.17
CA GLN A 32 16.21 -57.07 1.49
C GLN A 32 16.30 -57.46 2.97
N LYS A 33 16.20 -58.77 3.19
CA LYS A 33 16.66 -59.43 4.41
C LYS A 33 18.17 -59.18 4.55
N VAL A 34 18.57 -58.39 5.53
CA VAL A 34 19.91 -58.47 6.11
C VAL A 34 19.75 -58.53 7.62
N ALA A 35 20.02 -59.71 8.16
CA ALA A 35 20.18 -59.94 9.58
C ALA A 35 21.51 -59.35 10.03
N VAL A 36 21.47 -58.35 10.92
CA VAL A 36 22.59 -58.02 11.81
C VAL A 36 22.00 -57.65 13.17
N THR A 37 22.34 -58.48 14.14
CA THR A 37 22.09 -58.36 15.58
C THR A 37 22.82 -57.16 16.17
N ALA A 38 22.08 -56.22 16.74
CA ALA A 38 22.57 -55.28 17.75
C ALA A 38 21.42 -54.96 18.73
N PRO A 39 21.69 -54.72 20.03
CA PRO A 39 20.68 -54.70 21.08
C PRO A 39 19.80 -53.45 20.98
N LEU A 40 18.48 -53.64 20.99
CA LEU A 40 17.48 -52.59 21.00
C LEU A 40 17.63 -51.68 22.25
N PRO A 41 17.67 -50.34 22.11
CA PRO A 41 17.29 -49.46 23.23
C PRO A 41 15.81 -49.69 23.58
N PRO A 42 15.40 -49.53 24.85
CA PRO A 42 14.04 -49.84 25.28
C PRO A 42 13.03 -49.05 24.45
N PRO A 43 11.89 -49.66 24.08
CA PRO A 43 10.88 -48.99 23.31
C PRO A 43 10.41 -47.75 24.09
N VAL A 44 10.65 -46.56 23.54
CA VAL A 44 9.89 -45.37 23.93
C VAL A 44 8.45 -45.74 23.68
N VAL A 45 7.74 -46.06 24.76
CA VAL A 45 6.31 -46.29 24.76
C VAL A 45 5.70 -45.01 24.20
N LYS A 46 5.39 -45.00 22.90
CA LYS A 46 4.44 -44.03 22.37
C LYS A 46 3.20 -44.26 23.20
N ALA A 47 2.88 -43.29 24.05
CA ALA A 47 1.67 -43.30 24.83
C ALA A 47 0.51 -43.67 23.88
N PRO A 48 -0.35 -44.62 24.27
CA PRO A 48 -1.49 -44.98 23.43
C PRO A 48 -2.25 -43.69 23.07
N PRO A 49 -2.79 -43.58 21.84
CA PRO A 49 -3.61 -42.42 21.49
C PRO A 49 -4.67 -42.26 22.57
N ALA A 50 -4.67 -41.11 23.24
CA ALA A 50 -5.64 -40.79 24.26
C ALA A 50 -7.03 -41.04 23.65
N LYS A 51 -7.86 -41.83 24.34
CA LYS A 51 -9.23 -42.08 23.89
C LYS A 51 -9.89 -40.71 23.65
N PRO A 52 -10.57 -40.50 22.51
CA PRO A 52 -11.21 -39.23 22.23
C PRO A 52 -12.19 -38.93 23.37
N SER A 53 -11.89 -37.90 24.16
CA SER A 53 -12.80 -37.40 25.18
C SER A 53 -13.92 -36.68 24.46
N PHE A 54 -15.18 -37.06 24.67
CA PHE A 54 -16.33 -36.44 24.00
C PHE A 54 -16.29 -34.88 24.05
N GLU A 55 -15.74 -34.32 25.14
CA GLU A 55 -15.52 -32.89 25.33
C GLU A 55 -14.58 -32.21 24.32
N ASP A 56 -13.56 -32.89 23.78
CA ASP A 56 -12.62 -32.26 22.84
C ASP A 56 -13.26 -32.03 21.46
N ARG A 57 -14.07 -33.00 21.03
CA ARG A 57 -14.92 -32.93 19.84
C ARG A 57 -15.98 -31.85 20.00
N ASP A 58 -16.61 -31.77 21.17
CA ASP A 58 -17.63 -30.75 21.44
C ASP A 58 -17.04 -29.34 21.34
N LEU A 59 -15.89 -29.09 21.97
CA LEU A 59 -15.16 -27.82 21.85
C LEU A 59 -14.78 -27.51 20.41
N PHE A 60 -14.28 -28.50 19.66
CA PHE A 60 -13.94 -28.31 18.25
C PHE A 60 -15.17 -27.94 17.42
N SER A 61 -16.28 -28.65 17.61
CA SER A 61 -17.53 -28.40 16.90
C SER A 61 -18.16 -27.05 17.27
N ALA A 62 -18.04 -26.62 18.53
CA ALA A 62 -18.49 -25.31 18.98
C ALA A 62 -17.73 -24.19 18.27
N GLY A 63 -16.38 -24.28 18.22
CA GLY A 63 -15.55 -23.33 17.47
C GLY A 63 -15.90 -23.28 15.97
N LEU A 64 -16.16 -24.44 15.35
CA LEU A 64 -16.59 -24.50 13.96
C LEU A 64 -17.96 -23.85 13.74
N SER A 65 -18.92 -24.09 14.63
CA SER A 65 -20.28 -23.54 14.49
C SER A 65 -20.27 -22.00 14.46
N LEU A 66 -19.39 -21.37 15.23
CA LEU A 66 -19.17 -19.92 15.23
C LEU A 66 -18.56 -19.40 13.93
N LEU A 67 -17.72 -20.20 13.25
CA LEU A 67 -17.15 -19.83 11.94
C LEU A 67 -18.13 -20.04 10.79
N THR A 68 -19.10 -20.95 10.92
CA THR A 68 -20.05 -21.30 9.84
C THR A 68 -21.40 -20.60 9.97
N ARG A 69 -21.57 -19.69 10.94
CA ARG A 69 -22.83 -18.98 11.17
C ARG A 69 -23.23 -18.13 9.96
N ALA A 70 -24.51 -18.17 9.61
CA ALA A 70 -25.06 -17.45 8.45
C ALA A 70 -24.99 -15.92 8.57
N GLU A 71 -25.04 -15.40 9.79
CA GLU A 71 -25.00 -13.96 10.11
C GLU A 71 -23.57 -13.38 10.06
N GLY A 72 -22.57 -14.25 9.89
CA GLY A 72 -21.16 -13.89 9.85
C GLY A 72 -20.33 -14.65 10.88
N PRO A 73 -19.05 -14.92 10.58
CA PRO A 73 -18.19 -15.71 11.46
C PRO A 73 -17.77 -14.91 12.71
N GLU A 74 -18.03 -15.45 13.90
CA GLU A 74 -17.58 -14.90 15.19
C GLU A 74 -16.13 -15.35 15.48
N GLN A 75 -15.20 -14.83 14.67
CA GLN A 75 -13.82 -15.32 14.62
C GLN A 75 -13.06 -15.20 15.94
N ALA A 76 -13.31 -14.16 16.73
CA ALA A 76 -12.62 -13.95 18.02
C ALA A 76 -13.02 -15.01 19.06
N GLU A 77 -14.30 -15.35 19.12
CA GLU A 77 -14.83 -16.37 20.02
C GLU A 77 -14.48 -17.78 19.54
N ALA A 78 -14.58 -18.04 18.23
CA ALA A 78 -14.09 -19.30 17.65
C ALA A 78 -12.61 -19.55 17.98
N ARG A 79 -11.77 -18.51 17.85
CA ARG A 79 -10.35 -18.58 18.19
C ARG A 79 -10.13 -18.90 19.66
N SER A 80 -10.87 -18.27 20.58
CA SER A 80 -10.70 -18.53 22.02
C SER A 80 -11.08 -19.97 22.39
N ILE A 81 -12.13 -20.52 21.74
CA ILE A 81 -12.52 -21.92 21.91
C ILE A 81 -11.43 -22.87 21.40
N PHE A 82 -10.86 -22.61 20.20
CA PHE A 82 -9.76 -23.44 19.69
C PHE A 82 -8.52 -23.37 20.59
N VAL A 83 -8.18 -22.18 21.12
CA VAL A 83 -7.07 -22.04 22.08
C VAL A 83 -7.35 -22.85 23.36
N SER A 84 -8.57 -22.80 23.89
CA SER A 84 -8.99 -23.60 25.05
C SER A 84 -8.87 -25.10 24.78
N LEU A 85 -9.27 -25.57 23.59
CA LEU A 85 -9.08 -26.96 23.16
C LEU A 85 -7.61 -27.37 23.18
N LEU A 86 -6.71 -26.53 22.63
CA LEU A 86 -5.28 -26.82 22.59
C LEU A 86 -4.64 -26.86 23.99
N GLN A 87 -5.13 -26.05 24.92
CA GLN A 87 -4.65 -26.00 26.30
C GLN A 87 -5.14 -27.17 27.14
N ARG A 88 -6.44 -27.50 27.05
CA ARG A 88 -7.07 -28.56 27.87
C ARG A 88 -6.79 -29.96 27.33
N TYR A 89 -6.67 -30.11 26.00
CA TYR A 89 -6.54 -31.39 25.33
C TYR A 89 -5.34 -31.41 24.36
N PRO A 90 -4.10 -31.36 24.87
CA PRO A 90 -2.90 -31.24 24.04
C PRO A 90 -2.65 -32.46 23.12
N GLN A 91 -3.24 -33.62 23.44
CA GLN A 91 -3.15 -34.87 22.67
C GLN A 91 -4.41 -35.13 21.82
N SER A 92 -5.30 -34.14 21.68
CA SER A 92 -6.54 -34.27 20.89
C SER A 92 -6.22 -34.52 19.41
N PRO A 93 -6.96 -35.41 18.72
CA PRO A 93 -6.84 -35.57 17.26
C PRO A 93 -7.24 -34.29 16.49
N TRP A 94 -8.01 -33.39 17.09
CA TRP A 94 -8.47 -32.14 16.47
C TRP A 94 -7.45 -31.02 16.53
N ARG A 95 -6.34 -31.21 17.27
CA ARG A 95 -5.31 -30.21 17.47
C ARG A 95 -4.76 -29.61 16.17
N PRO A 96 -4.31 -30.39 15.16
CA PRO A 96 -3.76 -29.81 13.93
C PRO A 96 -4.77 -28.92 13.18
N ALA A 97 -6.04 -29.32 13.19
CA ALA A 97 -7.11 -28.53 12.57
C ALA A 97 -7.36 -27.23 13.35
N ALA A 98 -7.44 -27.30 14.69
CA ALA A 98 -7.61 -26.13 15.55
C ALA A 98 -6.45 -25.13 15.40
N GLU A 99 -5.19 -25.60 15.38
CA GLU A 99 -4.02 -24.76 15.14
C GLU A 99 -4.08 -24.06 13.78
N THR A 100 -4.49 -24.78 12.73
CA THR A 100 -4.64 -24.21 11.39
C THR A 100 -5.74 -23.16 11.34
N LEU A 101 -6.89 -23.42 11.96
CA LEU A 101 -8.00 -22.46 12.01
C LEU A 101 -7.62 -21.19 12.79
N ILE A 102 -6.89 -21.31 13.90
CA ILE A 102 -6.36 -20.15 14.63
C ILE A 102 -5.46 -19.31 13.72
N ARG A 103 -4.52 -19.94 12.99
CA ARG A 103 -3.63 -19.22 12.07
C ARG A 103 -4.41 -18.49 10.98
N LEU A 104 -5.39 -19.14 10.36
CA LEU A 104 -6.22 -18.54 9.32
C LEU A 104 -7.06 -17.36 9.85
N ILE A 105 -7.55 -17.46 11.08
CA ILE A 105 -8.25 -16.35 11.75
C ILE A 105 -7.28 -15.16 11.93
N ASP A 106 -6.08 -15.42 12.45
CA ASP A 106 -5.08 -14.38 12.73
C ASP A 106 -4.58 -13.71 11.44
N GLU A 107 -4.28 -14.49 10.40
CA GLU A 107 -3.92 -13.99 9.07
C GLU A 107 -5.05 -13.18 8.45
N GLY A 108 -6.30 -13.67 8.53
CA GLY A 108 -7.46 -12.96 8.04
C GLY A 108 -7.70 -11.62 8.76
N GLN A 109 -7.47 -11.57 10.08
CA GLN A 109 -7.54 -10.33 10.86
C GLN A 109 -6.45 -9.34 10.44
N ALA A 110 -5.21 -9.81 10.32
CA ALA A 110 -4.08 -8.99 9.89
C ALA A 110 -4.30 -8.41 8.49
N LEU A 111 -4.82 -9.20 7.55
CA LEU A 111 -5.15 -8.73 6.20
C LEU A 111 -6.23 -7.65 6.20
N ARG A 112 -7.31 -7.82 6.99
CA ARG A 112 -8.36 -6.80 7.11
C ARG A 112 -7.86 -5.51 7.73
N GLU A 113 -6.95 -5.59 8.69
CA GLU A 113 -6.30 -4.42 9.26
C GLU A 113 -5.37 -3.73 8.27
N ALA A 114 -4.53 -4.49 7.57
CA ALA A 114 -3.64 -3.96 6.54
C ALA A 114 -4.44 -3.23 5.46
N TYR A 115 -5.54 -3.83 4.99
CA TYR A 115 -6.44 -3.22 4.03
C TYR A 115 -7.05 -1.91 4.54
N ARG A 116 -7.55 -1.89 5.79
CA ARG A 116 -8.07 -0.65 6.40
C ARG A 116 -7.01 0.45 6.47
N ARG A 117 -5.77 0.10 6.84
CA ARG A 117 -4.65 1.06 6.89
C ARG A 117 -4.31 1.59 5.49
N GLU A 118 -4.28 0.72 4.49
CA GLU A 118 -4.02 1.11 3.10
C GLU A 118 -5.12 2.04 2.56
N GLN A 119 -6.39 1.77 2.88
CA GLN A 119 -7.49 2.66 2.52
C GLN A 119 -7.32 4.06 3.13
N LEU A 120 -7.01 4.14 4.42
CA LEU A 120 -6.77 5.41 5.10
C LEU A 120 -5.60 6.19 4.48
N LEU A 121 -4.48 5.52 4.18
CA LEU A 121 -3.34 6.15 3.51
C LEU A 121 -3.69 6.63 2.10
N SER A 122 -4.50 5.87 1.36
CA SER A 122 -4.98 6.24 0.04
C SER A 122 -5.87 7.47 0.07
N GLU A 123 -6.78 7.55 1.06
CA GLU A 123 -7.64 8.72 1.28
C GLU A 123 -6.84 9.96 1.69
N GLN A 124 -5.88 9.81 2.60
CA GLN A 124 -4.95 10.88 2.99
C GLN A 124 -4.16 11.39 1.78
N GLY A 125 -3.59 10.49 0.98
CA GLY A 125 -2.85 10.87 -0.22
C GLY A 125 -3.73 11.58 -1.26
N ARG A 126 -5.02 11.26 -1.35
CA ARG A 126 -5.97 11.98 -2.22
C ARG A 126 -6.25 13.39 -1.69
N ALA A 127 -6.45 13.54 -0.39
CA ALA A 127 -6.69 14.82 0.25
C ALA A 127 -5.47 15.76 0.11
N GLU A 128 -4.27 15.25 0.36
CA GLU A 128 -3.02 15.99 0.19
C GLU A 128 -2.82 16.45 -1.26
N ARG A 129 -3.07 15.56 -2.24
CA ARG A 129 -3.00 15.93 -3.66
C ARG A 129 -3.99 17.04 -4.01
N ALA A 130 -5.21 17.01 -3.48
CA ALA A 130 -6.19 18.05 -3.71
C ALA A 130 -5.72 19.41 -3.14
N MET A 131 -5.16 19.41 -1.93
CA MET A 131 -4.59 20.61 -1.31
C MET A 131 -3.42 21.18 -2.13
N ILE A 132 -2.48 20.33 -2.56
CA ILE A 132 -1.33 20.75 -3.37
C ILE A 132 -1.81 21.35 -4.71
N LEU A 133 -2.82 20.76 -5.35
CA LEU A 133 -3.37 21.29 -6.59
C LEU A 133 -4.02 22.67 -6.38
N GLN A 134 -4.75 22.85 -5.29
CA GLN A 134 -5.35 24.13 -4.94
C GLN A 134 -4.28 25.20 -4.67
N GLU A 135 -3.23 24.86 -3.92
CA GLU A 135 -2.13 25.77 -3.65
C GLU A 135 -1.36 26.11 -4.93
N ASN A 136 -1.12 25.13 -5.80
CA ASN A 136 -0.48 25.35 -7.09
C ASN A 136 -1.27 26.33 -7.97
N GLU A 137 -2.60 26.19 -8.02
CA GLU A 137 -3.47 27.12 -8.73
C GLU A 137 -3.46 28.52 -8.11
N ARG A 138 -3.40 28.61 -6.77
CA ARG A 138 -3.24 29.89 -6.08
C ARG A 138 -1.92 30.57 -6.46
N VAL A 139 -0.81 29.84 -6.39
CA VAL A 139 0.52 30.34 -6.75
C VAL A 139 0.56 30.80 -8.20
N LYS A 140 0.00 30.02 -9.13
CA LYS A 140 -0.10 30.40 -10.55
C LYS A 140 -0.83 31.72 -10.76
N ARG A 141 -1.94 31.95 -10.06
CA ARG A 141 -2.68 33.22 -10.13
C ARG A 141 -1.82 34.37 -9.62
N THR A 142 -1.20 34.21 -8.46
CA THR A 142 -0.30 35.23 -7.88
C THR A 142 0.87 35.54 -8.82
N VAL A 143 1.48 34.53 -9.45
CA VAL A 143 2.55 34.74 -10.44
C VAL A 143 2.06 35.54 -11.64
N ARG A 144 0.87 35.24 -12.17
CA ARG A 144 0.28 36.00 -13.29
C ARG A 144 0.04 37.46 -12.91
N GLU A 145 -0.61 37.69 -11.77
CA GLU A 145 -0.91 39.04 -11.26
C GLU A 145 0.38 39.86 -11.04
N LEU A 146 1.41 39.26 -10.44
CA LEU A 146 2.70 39.93 -10.24
C LEU A 146 3.42 40.20 -11.56
N THR A 147 3.32 39.28 -12.53
CA THR A 147 3.91 39.46 -13.86
C THR A 147 3.24 40.62 -14.60
N GLU A 148 1.91 40.70 -14.55
CA GLU A 148 1.14 41.79 -15.14
C GLU A 148 1.49 43.14 -14.52
N LYS A 149 1.56 43.21 -13.18
CA LYS A 149 1.99 44.41 -12.45
C LYS A 149 3.40 44.84 -12.84
N LEU A 150 4.34 43.90 -12.88
CA LEU A 150 5.72 44.17 -13.28
C LEU A 150 5.80 44.70 -14.72
N GLN A 151 5.02 44.14 -15.64
CA GLN A 151 4.97 44.60 -17.01
C GLN A 151 4.38 46.02 -17.11
N ALA A 152 3.31 46.31 -16.36
CA ALA A 152 2.71 47.65 -16.30
C ALA A 152 3.70 48.69 -15.75
N GLU A 153 4.36 48.40 -14.63
CA GLU A 153 5.37 49.28 -14.04
C GLU A 153 6.55 49.51 -15.01
N LYS A 154 7.01 48.45 -15.68
CA LYS A 154 8.06 48.57 -16.69
C LYS A 154 7.65 49.47 -17.86
N ALA A 155 6.40 49.40 -18.30
CA ALA A 155 5.88 50.26 -19.35
C ALA A 155 5.83 51.73 -18.91
N ILE A 156 5.33 51.99 -17.69
CA ILE A 156 5.29 53.33 -17.10
C ILE A 156 6.70 53.92 -17.00
N LEU A 157 7.65 53.17 -16.42
CA LEU A 157 9.04 53.59 -16.27
C LEU A 157 9.72 53.84 -17.62
N SER A 158 9.40 53.04 -18.65
CA SER A 158 9.93 53.24 -20.00
C SER A 158 9.42 54.55 -20.61
N GLN A 159 8.13 54.84 -20.45
CA GLN A 159 7.52 56.07 -20.93
C GLN A 159 8.09 57.30 -20.20
N GLU A 160 8.23 57.23 -18.88
CA GLU A 160 8.83 58.29 -18.07
C GLU A 160 10.29 58.55 -18.48
N ASN A 161 11.07 57.49 -18.71
CA ASN A 161 12.44 57.62 -19.22
C ASN A 161 12.50 58.33 -20.58
N GLU A 162 11.58 58.02 -21.48
CA GLU A 162 11.53 58.66 -22.79
C GLU A 162 11.15 60.14 -22.67
N GLN A 163 10.21 60.47 -21.78
CA GLN A 163 9.82 61.83 -21.50
C GLN A 163 10.99 62.63 -20.90
N LEU A 164 11.67 62.11 -19.89
CA LEU A 164 12.86 62.73 -19.30
C LEU A 164 13.96 62.96 -20.34
N ARG A 165 14.17 62.03 -21.27
CA ARG A 165 15.13 62.21 -22.38
C ARG A 165 14.75 63.37 -23.29
N LYS A 166 13.45 63.56 -23.58
CA LYS A 166 12.96 64.70 -24.39
C LYS A 166 13.16 66.01 -23.64
N ASP A 167 12.83 66.03 -22.35
CA ASP A 167 12.97 67.21 -21.50
C ASP A 167 14.44 67.62 -21.35
N ILE A 168 15.35 66.67 -21.17
CA ILE A 168 16.81 66.92 -21.15
C ILE A 168 17.28 67.55 -22.47
N LYS A 169 16.82 67.05 -23.62
CA LYS A 169 17.19 67.63 -24.92
C LYS A 169 16.72 69.08 -25.06
N ARG A 170 15.47 69.34 -24.68
CA ARG A 170 14.89 70.68 -24.72
C ARG A 170 15.62 71.65 -23.79
N LEU A 171 15.99 71.22 -22.59
CA LEU A 171 16.77 72.03 -21.65
C LEU A 171 18.13 72.42 -22.25
N ARG A 172 18.82 71.48 -22.92
CA ARG A 172 20.08 71.78 -23.63
C ARG A 172 19.91 72.77 -24.76
N GLU A 173 18.83 72.68 -25.53
CA GLU A 173 18.54 73.64 -26.60
C GLU A 173 18.32 75.05 -26.04
N LEU A 174 17.55 75.17 -24.95
CA LEU A 174 17.34 76.45 -24.26
C LEU A 174 18.63 77.02 -23.67
N GLU A 175 19.49 76.17 -23.11
CA GLU A 175 20.80 76.58 -22.58
C GLU A 175 21.68 77.19 -23.69
N ILE A 176 21.70 76.56 -24.88
CA ILE A 176 22.41 77.09 -26.06
C ILE A 176 21.82 78.45 -26.51
N GLU A 177 20.49 78.61 -26.48
CA GLU A 177 19.86 79.89 -26.84
C GLU A 177 20.22 81.00 -25.86
N ILE A 178 20.23 80.70 -24.56
CA ILE A 178 20.65 81.64 -23.52
C ILE A 178 22.11 82.07 -23.76
N GLU A 179 23.02 81.11 -23.96
CA GLU A 179 24.42 81.41 -24.26
C GLU A 179 24.58 82.30 -25.50
N LYS A 180 23.81 82.03 -26.57
CA LYS A 180 23.83 82.85 -27.78
C LYS A 180 23.38 84.28 -27.51
N ARG A 181 22.30 84.47 -26.75
CA ARG A 181 21.82 85.80 -26.36
C ARG A 181 22.85 86.54 -25.52
N ASP A 182 23.46 85.87 -24.54
CA ASP A 182 24.50 86.45 -23.70
C ASP A 182 25.73 86.90 -24.50
N ARG A 183 26.13 86.13 -25.53
CA ARG A 183 27.22 86.52 -26.43
C ARG A 183 26.87 87.70 -27.34
N MET A 184 25.61 87.88 -27.71
CA MET A 184 25.16 89.04 -28.51
C MET A 184 25.02 90.33 -27.70
N LEU A 185 24.86 90.20 -26.38
CA LEU A 185 24.69 91.33 -25.45
C LEU A 185 26.02 91.83 -24.83
N ARG A 186 27.13 91.15 -25.12
CA ARG A 186 28.49 91.52 -24.68
C ARG A 186 29.31 92.03 -25.87
#